data_AF-A0A535NN18-F1
#
_entry.id   AF-A0A535NN18-F1
#
_cell.length_a   1.000
_cell.length_b   1.000
_cell.length_c   1.000
_cell.angle_alpha   90.00
_cell.angle_beta   90.00
_cell.angle_gamma   90.00
#
_symmetry.space_group_name_H-M   'P 1'
#
loop_
_entity.id
_entity.type
_entity.pdbx_description
1 polymer ?
#
loop_
_entity_poly.entity_id
_entity_poly.type
_entity_poly.pdbx_seq_one_letter_code
_entity_poly.pdbx_strand_id
1 'polypeptide(L)'
;MNHHYGRHRRRGQSLAEMAVVIPVLFFLLMGGFDATVMIADRVTGGFAVRQAARLAAELGGSQTNPNATTSQIDMQIVRNALAVARGLTSATVSEIDIYAPSQADGTYRAGDPVDQYFINGGAVSPGTQTFPIQNRNQTPPNETSIGIRLVWTYAPPAGIFPQNMRIVEYAVMKASPLLL
;
A
#
# COMPACT_ATOMS: atom_id res chain seq x y z
N MET A 1 -24.11 52.25 54.90
CA MET A 1 -23.25 52.55 53.72
C MET A 1 -23.03 51.26 52.97
N ASN A 2 -23.80 51.04 51.90
CA ASN A 2 -23.70 49.85 51.03
C ASN A 2 -22.91 50.23 49.78
N HIS A 3 -22.03 49.34 49.30
CA HIS A 3 -21.87 49.03 47.88
C HIS A 3 -21.03 47.74 47.72
N HIS A 4 -21.68 46.66 47.33
CA HIS A 4 -21.02 45.43 46.87
C HIS A 4 -20.68 45.57 45.38
N TYR A 5 -19.40 45.55 45.02
CA TYR A 5 -18.95 45.50 43.63
C TYR A 5 -18.36 44.13 43.28
N GLY A 6 -18.81 43.59 42.13
CA GLY A 6 -17.99 42.71 41.29
C GLY A 6 -18.32 41.23 41.28
N ARG A 7 -19.49 40.83 40.78
CA ARG A 7 -19.83 39.40 40.57
C ARG A 7 -20.24 39.04 39.14
N HIS A 8 -19.56 39.54 38.10
CA HIS A 8 -19.86 39.17 36.69
C HIS A 8 -18.62 39.06 35.76
N ARG A 9 -17.55 38.36 36.17
CA ARG A 9 -16.40 38.06 35.26
C ARG A 9 -16.14 36.59 34.98
N ARG A 10 -16.74 35.66 35.74
CA ARG A 10 -16.44 34.21 35.64
C ARG A 10 -17.03 33.51 34.40
N ARG A 11 -18.16 33.96 33.87
CA ARG A 11 -18.83 33.31 32.71
C ARG A 11 -18.21 33.65 31.36
N GLY A 12 -17.61 34.84 31.21
CA GLY A 12 -16.93 35.24 29.97
C GLY A 12 -15.57 34.58 29.79
N GLN A 13 -14.87 34.34 30.90
CA GLN A 13 -13.57 33.65 30.89
C GLN A 13 -13.70 32.19 30.45
N SER A 14 -14.69 31.45 30.96
CA SER A 14 -14.93 30.06 30.52
C SER A 14 -15.32 29.95 29.05
N LEU A 15 -16.01 30.96 28.50
CA LEU A 15 -16.31 31.02 27.06
C LEU A 15 -15.04 31.27 26.24
N ALA A 16 -14.12 32.12 26.72
CA ALA A 16 -12.85 32.39 26.06
C ALA A 16 -11.90 31.17 26.11
N GLU A 17 -11.86 30.44 27.22
CA GLU A 17 -11.08 29.19 27.33
C GLU A 17 -11.64 28.11 26.41
N MET A 18 -12.96 27.93 26.35
CA MET A 18 -13.60 27.00 25.42
C MET A 18 -13.40 27.38 23.95
N ALA A 19 -13.31 28.68 23.63
CA ALA A 19 -13.03 29.14 22.28
C ALA A 19 -11.67 28.70 21.74
N VAL A 20 -10.71 28.43 22.63
CA VAL A 20 -9.39 27.88 22.25
C VAL A 20 -9.39 26.36 22.26
N VAL A 21 -10.09 25.74 23.22
CA VAL A 21 -10.13 24.27 23.36
C VAL A 21 -10.90 23.61 22.21
N ILE A 22 -12.03 24.17 21.79
CA ILE A 22 -12.89 23.57 20.77
C ILE A 22 -12.15 23.38 19.43
N PRO A 23 -11.46 24.39 18.86
CA PRO A 23 -10.68 24.20 17.64
C PRO A 23 -9.62 23.11 17.77
N VAL A 24 -8.92 23.04 18.91
CA VAL A 24 -7.89 22.02 19.16
C VAL A 24 -8.50 20.62 19.19
N LEU A 25 -9.66 20.46 19.83
CA LEU A 25 -10.38 19.18 19.85
C LEU A 25 -10.87 18.79 18.45
N PHE A 26 -11.33 19.74 17.63
CA PHE A 26 -11.70 19.47 16.23
C PHE A 26 -10.50 19.01 15.40
N PHE A 27 -9.35 19.66 15.54
CA PHE A 27 -8.12 19.25 14.86
C PHE A 27 -7.68 17.83 15.28
N LEU A 28 -7.75 17.52 16.57
CA LEU A 28 -7.42 16.18 17.08
C LEU A 28 -8.39 15.11 16.54
N LEU A 29 -9.68 15.42 16.49
CA LEU A 29 -10.69 14.49 15.98
C LEU A 29 -10.50 14.23 14.48
N MET A 30 -10.29 15.29 13.69
CA MET A 30 -10.06 15.17 12.24
C MET A 30 -8.73 14.47 11.93
N GLY A 31 -7.65 14.78 12.66
CA GLY A 31 -6.38 14.09 12.52
C GLY A 31 -6.45 12.61 12.90
N GLY A 32 -7.21 12.27 13.95
CA GLY A 32 -7.48 10.89 14.34
C GLY A 32 -8.30 10.12 13.29
N PHE A 33 -9.26 10.79 12.64
CA PHE A 33 -10.03 10.23 11.54
C PHE A 33 -9.14 9.92 10.33
N ASP A 34 -8.33 10.87 9.87
CA ASP A 34 -7.37 10.65 8.78
C ASP A 34 -6.41 9.50 9.11
N ALA A 35 -5.84 9.47 10.32
CA ALA A 35 -4.96 8.38 10.74
C ALA A 35 -5.64 7.00 10.72
N THR A 36 -6.90 6.92 11.16
CA THR A 36 -7.66 5.67 11.17
C THR A 36 -7.90 5.15 9.76
N VAL A 37 -8.31 6.03 8.85
CA VAL A 37 -8.53 5.67 7.44
C VAL A 37 -7.22 5.24 6.79
N MET A 38 -6.11 5.96 7.03
CA MET A 38 -4.79 5.58 6.52
C MET A 38 -4.38 4.18 6.97
N ILE A 39 -4.57 3.85 8.25
CA ILE A 39 -4.23 2.53 8.79
C ILE A 39 -5.09 1.44 8.16
N ALA A 40 -6.40 1.68 8.00
CA ALA A 40 -7.30 0.74 7.34
C ALA A 40 -6.91 0.48 5.88
N ASP A 41 -6.58 1.54 5.14
CA ASP A 41 -6.07 1.43 3.77
C ASP A 41 -4.73 0.68 3.74
N ARG A 42 -3.84 0.93 4.70
CA ARG A 42 -2.56 0.21 4.81
C ARG A 42 -2.73 -1.30 5.02
N VAL A 43 -3.66 -1.70 5.87
CA VAL A 43 -4.02 -3.11 6.08
C VAL A 43 -4.53 -3.75 4.78
N THR A 44 -5.38 -3.05 4.04
CA THR A 44 -5.91 -3.48 2.74
C THR A 44 -4.81 -3.62 1.70
N GLY A 45 -3.90 -2.64 1.60
CA GLY A 45 -2.73 -2.72 0.72
C GLY A 45 -1.82 -3.89 1.07
N GLY A 46 -1.59 -4.15 2.35
CA GLY A 46 -0.86 -5.31 2.85
C GLY A 46 -1.51 -6.65 2.48
N PHE A 47 -2.85 -6.73 2.48
CA PHE A 47 -3.55 -7.92 1.96
C PHE A 47 -3.40 -8.09 0.46
N ALA A 48 -3.48 -7.00 -0.31
CA ALA A 48 -3.31 -7.03 -1.76
C ALA A 48 -1.94 -7.61 -2.16
N VAL A 49 -0.84 -7.12 -1.58
CA VAL A 49 0.50 -7.63 -1.90
C VAL A 49 0.71 -9.08 -1.46
N ARG A 50 0.17 -9.50 -0.31
CA ARG A 50 0.32 -10.88 0.18
C ARG A 50 -0.46 -11.88 -0.67
N GLN A 51 -1.68 -11.54 -1.08
CA GLN A 51 -2.48 -12.40 -1.96
C GLN A 51 -1.84 -12.50 -3.35
N ALA A 52 -1.37 -11.38 -3.89
CA ALA A 52 -0.69 -11.38 -5.17
C ALA A 52 0.66 -12.12 -5.13
N ALA A 53 1.43 -12.00 -4.05
CA ALA A 53 2.69 -12.73 -3.89
C ALA A 53 2.46 -14.24 -3.82
N ARG A 54 1.37 -14.66 -3.15
CA ARG A 54 0.94 -16.06 -3.14
C ARG A 54 0.58 -16.54 -4.55
N LEU A 55 -0.26 -15.79 -5.26
CA LEU A 55 -0.62 -16.12 -6.64
C LEU A 55 0.62 -16.18 -7.54
N ALA A 56 1.55 -15.23 -7.38
CA ALA A 56 2.79 -15.21 -8.14
C ALA A 56 3.68 -16.43 -7.87
N ALA A 57 3.74 -16.88 -6.61
CA ALA A 57 4.44 -18.10 -6.23
C ALA A 57 3.79 -19.36 -6.80
N GLU A 58 2.45 -19.42 -6.84
CA GLU A 58 1.69 -20.55 -7.39
C GLU A 58 1.79 -20.62 -8.92
N LEU A 59 1.67 -19.47 -9.61
CA LEU A 59 1.85 -19.38 -11.06
C LEU A 59 3.29 -19.68 -11.45
N GLY A 60 4.28 -19.17 -10.71
CA GLY A 60 5.69 -19.52 -10.90
C GLY A 60 6.26 -19.06 -12.25
N GLY A 61 7.11 -19.90 -12.83
CA GLY A 61 7.89 -19.61 -14.04
C GLY A 61 7.53 -20.48 -15.24
N SER A 62 8.48 -20.60 -16.16
CA SER A 62 8.31 -21.39 -17.39
C SER A 62 8.19 -22.90 -17.13
N GLN A 63 8.55 -23.38 -15.94
CA GLN A 63 8.42 -24.79 -15.57
C GLN A 63 6.95 -25.19 -15.38
N THR A 64 6.15 -24.36 -14.70
CA THR A 64 4.69 -24.52 -14.64
C THR A 64 4.02 -24.08 -15.96
N ASN A 65 4.55 -23.05 -16.63
CA ASN A 65 3.90 -22.42 -17.78
C ASN A 65 4.82 -22.34 -19.02
N PRO A 66 5.14 -23.47 -19.69
CA PRO A 66 6.13 -23.49 -20.76
C PRO A 66 5.74 -22.67 -22.00
N ASN A 67 4.43 -22.44 -22.22
CA ASN A 67 3.91 -21.74 -23.39
C ASN A 67 3.37 -20.33 -23.06
N ALA A 68 3.45 -19.89 -21.79
CA ALA A 68 3.00 -18.56 -21.41
C ALA A 68 4.10 -17.51 -21.63
N THR A 69 3.68 -16.27 -21.84
CA THR A 69 4.58 -15.11 -21.83
C THR A 69 4.61 -14.48 -20.44
N THR A 70 5.68 -13.74 -20.12
CA THR A 70 5.78 -12.98 -18.86
C THR A 70 4.58 -12.06 -18.66
N SER A 71 4.20 -11.31 -19.70
CA SER A 71 3.05 -10.41 -19.63
C SER A 71 1.73 -11.13 -19.29
N GLN A 72 1.50 -12.34 -19.82
CA GLN A 72 0.27 -13.09 -19.53
C GLN A 72 0.20 -13.50 -18.05
N ILE A 73 1.30 -13.98 -17.48
CA ILE A 73 1.37 -14.39 -16.06
C ILE A 73 1.29 -13.17 -15.16
N ASP A 74 2.05 -12.13 -15.45
CA ASP A 74 2.11 -10.93 -14.64
C ASP A 74 0.80 -10.17 -14.63
N MET A 75 0.10 -10.09 -15.76
CA MET A 75 -1.21 -9.44 -15.79
C MET A 75 -2.25 -10.17 -14.91
N GLN A 76 -2.12 -11.47 -14.66
CA GLN A 76 -2.97 -12.16 -13.68
C GLN A 76 -2.64 -11.71 -12.25
N ILE A 77 -1.36 -11.61 -11.93
CA ILE A 77 -0.85 -11.16 -10.62
C ILE A 77 -1.25 -9.70 -10.36
N VAL A 78 -0.97 -8.81 -11.32
CA VAL A 78 -1.27 -7.37 -11.23
C VAL A 78 -2.77 -7.13 -11.13
N ARG A 79 -3.59 -7.84 -11.91
CA ARG A 79 -5.06 -7.70 -11.81
C ARG A 79 -5.59 -8.23 -10.48
N ASN A 80 -5.02 -9.30 -9.93
CA ASN A 80 -5.38 -9.79 -8.60
C ASN A 80 -5.04 -8.75 -7.52
N ALA A 81 -3.82 -8.23 -7.51
CA ALA A 81 -3.40 -7.16 -6.61
C ALA A 81 -4.30 -5.93 -6.73
N LEU A 82 -4.56 -5.47 -7.97
CA LEU A 82 -5.40 -4.31 -8.23
C LEU A 82 -6.86 -4.52 -7.80
N ALA A 83 -7.40 -5.74 -7.97
CA ALA A 83 -8.77 -6.05 -7.53
C ALA A 83 -8.93 -5.90 -6.02
N VAL A 84 -7.92 -6.30 -5.23
CA VAL A 84 -7.92 -6.12 -3.78
C VAL A 84 -7.65 -4.66 -3.41
N ALA A 85 -6.72 -4.01 -4.11
CA ALA A 85 -6.35 -2.61 -3.87
C ALA A 85 -7.49 -1.62 -4.20
N ARG A 86 -8.51 -2.02 -4.96
CA ARG A 86 -9.77 -1.25 -5.10
C ARG A 86 -10.54 -1.08 -3.79
N GLY A 87 -10.23 -1.88 -2.76
CA GLY A 87 -10.75 -1.71 -1.42
C GLY A 87 -10.13 -0.53 -0.65
N LEU A 88 -9.07 0.09 -1.16
CA LEU A 88 -8.50 1.31 -0.57
C LEU A 88 -9.51 2.46 -0.76
N THR A 89 -9.95 3.05 0.35
CA THR A 89 -11.06 4.00 0.36
C THR A 89 -10.62 5.44 0.15
N SER A 90 -9.38 5.75 0.53
CA SER A 90 -8.82 7.10 0.49
C SER A 90 -7.41 7.07 -0.09
N ALA A 91 -7.26 6.40 -1.22
CA ALA A 91 -5.98 6.24 -1.89
C ALA A 91 -6.09 6.23 -3.41
N THR A 92 -5.00 6.62 -4.07
CA THR A 92 -4.80 6.39 -5.50
C THR A 92 -3.63 5.43 -5.70
N VAL A 93 -3.89 4.25 -6.27
CA VAL A 93 -2.84 3.29 -6.64
C VAL A 93 -2.15 3.79 -7.91
N SER A 94 -0.82 3.85 -7.89
CA SER A 94 -0.01 4.35 -9.00
C SER A 94 0.87 3.30 -9.65
N GLU A 95 1.26 2.25 -8.93
CA GLU A 95 2.24 1.27 -9.42
C GLU A 95 2.07 -0.07 -8.69
N ILE A 96 2.17 -1.17 -9.43
CA ILE A 96 2.34 -2.53 -8.91
C ILE A 96 3.55 -3.14 -9.61
N ASP A 97 4.48 -3.70 -8.85
CA ASP A 97 5.69 -4.30 -9.42
C ASP A 97 5.85 -5.74 -8.95
N ILE A 98 6.41 -6.55 -9.83
CA ILE A 98 6.79 -7.93 -9.56
C ILE A 98 8.32 -7.99 -9.62
N TYR A 99 8.97 -8.39 -8.53
CA TYR A 99 10.43 -8.30 -8.42
C TYR A 99 11.05 -9.55 -7.82
N ALA A 100 12.34 -9.75 -8.07
CA ALA A 100 13.15 -10.74 -7.37
C ALA A 100 14.01 -10.03 -6.31
N PRO A 101 13.73 -10.20 -5.00
CA PRO A 101 14.53 -9.57 -3.96
C PRO A 101 15.96 -10.12 -3.96
N SER A 102 16.95 -9.22 -3.93
CA SER A 102 18.37 -9.59 -3.75
C SER A 102 18.76 -9.88 -2.29
N GLN A 103 17.89 -9.58 -1.33
CA GLN A 103 18.16 -9.66 0.09
C GLN A 103 17.22 -10.62 0.82
N ALA A 104 17.73 -11.20 1.91
CA ALA A 104 16.96 -12.13 2.73
C ALA A 104 15.76 -11.47 3.44
N ASP A 105 15.77 -10.14 3.61
CA ASP A 105 14.68 -9.38 4.21
C ASP A 105 13.47 -9.18 3.26
N GLY A 106 13.62 -9.56 1.98
CA GLY A 106 12.56 -9.44 0.96
C GLY A 106 12.27 -8.00 0.52
N THR A 107 13.06 -7.02 0.96
CA THR A 107 12.89 -5.62 0.56
C THR A 107 13.26 -5.43 -0.90
N TYR A 108 12.46 -4.61 -1.61
CA TYR A 108 12.82 -4.19 -2.96
C TYR A 108 13.96 -3.17 -2.91
N ARG A 109 15.01 -3.38 -3.72
CA ARG A 109 16.13 -2.45 -3.89
C ARG A 109 16.33 -2.06 -5.35
N ALA A 110 16.88 -0.88 -5.56
CA ALA A 110 17.31 -0.45 -6.89
C ALA A 110 18.37 -1.43 -7.42
N GLY A 111 18.14 -1.97 -8.61
CA GLY A 111 18.99 -3.02 -9.21
C GLY A 111 18.41 -4.44 -9.08
N ASP A 112 17.40 -4.66 -8.24
CA ASP A 112 16.65 -5.92 -8.25
C ASP A 112 15.95 -6.09 -9.61
N PRO A 113 15.95 -7.31 -10.20
CA PRO A 113 15.13 -7.61 -11.36
C PRO A 113 13.66 -7.30 -11.07
N VAL A 114 13.00 -6.57 -11.96
CA VAL A 114 11.65 -6.06 -11.76
C VAL A 114 10.87 -5.94 -13.06
N ASP A 115 9.61 -6.32 -13.01
CA ASP A 115 8.59 -6.02 -14.00
C ASP A 115 7.63 -5.00 -13.38
N GLN A 116 7.68 -3.77 -13.88
CA GLN A 116 6.90 -2.64 -13.37
C GLN A 116 5.61 -2.46 -14.13
N TYR A 117 4.55 -2.13 -13.41
CA TYR A 117 3.22 -1.87 -13.98
C TYR A 117 2.63 -0.58 -13.40
N PHE A 118 2.58 0.47 -14.22
CA PHE A 118 1.96 1.73 -13.85
C PHE A 118 0.43 1.65 -13.97
N ILE A 119 -0.26 2.30 -13.03
CA ILE A 119 -1.71 2.30 -12.94
C ILE A 119 -2.22 3.73 -13.07
N ASN A 120 -3.12 3.93 -14.04
CA ASN A 120 -3.79 5.21 -14.25
C ASN A 120 -5.28 4.97 -14.55
N GLY A 121 -6.17 5.41 -13.64
CA GLY A 121 -7.61 5.24 -13.80
C GLY A 121 -8.06 3.77 -13.96
N GLY A 122 -7.25 2.82 -13.47
CA GLY A 122 -7.48 1.38 -13.64
C GLY A 122 -6.91 0.77 -14.92
N ALA A 123 -6.42 1.58 -15.87
CA ALA A 123 -5.58 1.08 -16.95
C ALA A 123 -4.20 0.71 -16.41
N VAL A 124 -3.62 -0.36 -16.97
CA VAL A 124 -2.32 -0.89 -16.60
C VAL A 124 -1.38 -0.76 -17.80
N SER A 125 -0.23 -0.14 -17.61
CA SER A 125 0.80 -0.01 -18.65
C SER A 125 2.16 -0.50 -18.13
N PRO A 126 2.89 -1.33 -18.91
CA PRO A 126 4.20 -1.82 -18.49
C PRO A 126 5.25 -0.71 -18.47
N GLY A 127 6.15 -0.77 -17.48
CA GLY A 127 7.35 0.04 -17.37
C GLY A 127 8.60 -0.79 -17.67
N THR A 128 9.58 -0.77 -16.75
CA THR A 128 10.76 -1.66 -16.80
C THR A 128 10.32 -3.13 -16.79
N GLN A 129 10.98 -3.98 -17.58
CA GLN A 129 10.67 -5.42 -17.65
C GLN A 129 11.99 -6.21 -17.67
N THR A 130 12.45 -6.62 -16.48
CA THR A 130 13.73 -7.32 -16.30
C THR A 130 13.61 -8.62 -15.50
N PHE A 131 12.40 -9.04 -15.13
CA PHE A 131 12.16 -10.25 -14.33
C PHE A 131 11.28 -11.30 -15.05
N PRO A 132 11.72 -11.76 -16.23
CA PRO A 132 10.93 -12.65 -17.07
C PRO A 132 10.68 -14.01 -16.41
N ILE A 133 9.64 -14.72 -16.86
CA ILE A 133 9.21 -16.00 -16.26
C ILE A 133 10.28 -17.10 -16.31
N GLN A 134 11.26 -17.00 -17.20
CA GLN A 134 12.40 -17.93 -17.26
C GLN A 134 13.32 -17.81 -16.04
N ASN A 135 13.31 -16.66 -15.36
CA ASN A 135 14.11 -16.41 -14.15
C ASN A 135 13.39 -16.84 -12.86
N ARG A 136 12.17 -17.38 -12.96
CA ARG A 136 11.34 -17.82 -11.83
C ARG A 136 11.50 -19.33 -11.64
N ASN A 137 12.66 -19.75 -11.13
CA ASN A 137 12.97 -21.14 -10.86
C ASN A 137 12.05 -21.72 -9.76
N GLN A 138 11.61 -22.95 -9.96
CA GLN A 138 10.72 -23.71 -9.08
C GLN A 138 11.32 -25.06 -8.67
N THR A 139 12.58 -25.35 -9.01
CA THR A 139 13.23 -26.59 -8.62
C THR A 139 13.88 -26.45 -7.23
N PRO A 140 13.52 -27.30 -6.25
CA PRO A 140 14.18 -27.34 -4.96
C PRO A 140 15.69 -27.63 -5.09
N PRO A 141 16.55 -27.04 -4.22
CA PRO A 141 16.25 -26.10 -3.14
C PRO A 141 16.41 -24.61 -3.55
N ASN A 142 16.41 -24.34 -4.86
CA ASN A 142 16.83 -23.05 -5.42
C ASN A 142 15.65 -22.25 -5.98
N GLU A 143 14.47 -22.37 -5.39
CA GLU A 143 13.26 -21.67 -5.83
C GLU A 143 13.45 -20.15 -5.74
N THR A 144 13.02 -19.45 -6.78
CA THR A 144 13.11 -17.99 -6.83
C THR A 144 12.16 -17.37 -5.82
N SER A 145 12.64 -16.38 -5.07
CA SER A 145 11.76 -15.52 -4.27
C SER A 145 11.09 -14.51 -5.19
N ILE A 146 9.76 -14.39 -5.13
CA ILE A 146 8.97 -13.46 -5.94
C ILE A 146 8.31 -12.47 -4.99
N GLY A 147 8.65 -11.20 -5.16
CA GLY A 147 8.11 -10.07 -4.42
C GLY A 147 7.06 -9.32 -5.22
N ILE A 148 6.07 -8.78 -4.51
CA ILE A 148 5.08 -7.84 -5.05
C ILE A 148 5.24 -6.53 -4.30
N ARG A 149 5.35 -5.42 -5.03
CA ARG A 149 5.34 -4.05 -4.50
C ARG A 149 4.05 -3.36 -4.93
N LEU A 150 3.38 -2.68 -4.01
CA LEU A 150 2.23 -1.83 -4.30
C LEU A 150 2.57 -0.41 -3.84
N VAL A 151 2.45 0.55 -4.76
CA VAL A 151 2.66 1.98 -4.50
C VAL A 151 1.35 2.72 -4.65
N TRP A 152 1.01 3.50 -3.63
CA TRP A 152 -0.20 4.31 -3.62
C TRP A 152 0.03 5.62 -2.88
N THR A 153 -0.79 6.62 -3.20
CA THR A 153 -0.77 7.92 -2.52
C THR A 153 -2.02 8.05 -1.67
N TYR A 154 -1.85 8.39 -0.40
CA TYR A 154 -2.95 8.62 0.54
C TYR A 154 -3.62 9.98 0.27
N ALA A 155 -4.96 9.97 0.23
CA ALA A 155 -5.80 11.14 0.01
C ALA A 155 -6.62 11.41 1.29
N PRO A 156 -6.13 12.24 2.24
CA PRO A 156 -6.75 12.45 3.54
C PRO A 156 -8.15 13.04 3.42
N PRO A 157 -9.20 12.34 3.90
CA PRO A 157 -10.58 12.80 3.76
C PRO A 157 -10.88 14.10 4.52
N ALA A 158 -10.30 14.30 5.71
CA ALA A 158 -10.47 15.53 6.48
C ALA A 158 -9.46 16.62 6.11
N GLY A 159 -8.46 16.29 5.29
CA GLY A 159 -7.45 17.23 4.81
C GLY A 159 -6.49 17.73 5.88
N ILE A 160 -6.37 17.02 7.02
CA ILE A 160 -5.41 17.38 8.08
C ILE A 160 -4.01 16.89 7.72
N PHE A 161 -3.91 15.70 7.13
CA PHE A 161 -2.63 15.16 6.67
C PHE A 161 -2.24 15.70 5.29
N PRO A 162 -0.96 15.63 4.91
CA PRO A 162 -0.52 15.98 3.56
C PRO A 162 -1.14 15.09 2.48
N GLN A 163 -1.55 15.67 1.36
CA GLN A 163 -2.24 14.97 0.26
C GLN A 163 -1.31 14.16 -0.67
N ASN A 164 0.01 14.23 -0.48
CA ASN A 164 1.02 13.61 -1.34
C ASN A 164 1.83 12.53 -0.59
N MET A 165 1.25 11.95 0.47
CA MET A 165 1.93 10.91 1.23
C MET A 165 1.94 9.61 0.42
N ARG A 166 3.10 9.30 -0.14
CA ARG A 166 3.36 8.05 -0.87
C ARG A 166 3.62 6.92 0.11
N ILE A 167 2.85 5.85 0.00
CA ILE A 167 2.98 4.64 0.81
C ILE A 167 3.35 3.48 -0.11
N VAL A 168 4.22 2.62 0.40
CA VAL A 168 4.71 1.42 -0.29
C VAL A 168 4.46 0.22 0.60
N GLU A 169 3.77 -0.76 0.04
CA GLU A 169 3.57 -2.07 0.65
C GLU A 169 4.32 -3.12 -0.16
N TYR A 170 4.83 -4.15 0.51
CA TYR A 170 5.47 -5.27 -0.17
C TYR A 170 5.27 -6.59 0.55
N ALA A 171 5.29 -7.68 -0.21
CA ALA A 171 5.31 -9.03 0.30
C ALA A 171 6.11 -9.93 -0.64
N VAL A 172 6.76 -10.95 -0.08
CA VAL A 172 7.58 -11.90 -0.84
C VAL A 172 7.14 -13.31 -0.50
N MET A 173 7.07 -14.17 -1.52
CA MET A 173 6.90 -15.60 -1.36
C MET A 173 7.89 -16.36 -2.25
N LYS A 174 8.34 -17.53 -1.80
CA LYS A 174 9.10 -18.45 -2.63
C LYS A 174 8.18 -19.09 -3.66
N ALA A 175 8.65 -19.22 -4.90
CA ALA A 175 7.93 -19.93 -5.93
C ALA A 175 7.62 -21.36 -5.50
N SER A 176 6.45 -21.86 -5.88
CA SER A 176 5.99 -23.19 -5.45
C SER A 176 6.87 -24.27 -6.08
N PRO A 177 7.39 -25.23 -5.27
CA PRO A 177 8.32 -26.22 -5.75
C PRO A 177 7.64 -27.21 -6.71
N LEU A 178 8.37 -27.59 -7.75
CA LEU A 178 8.02 -28.68 -8.65
C LEU A 178 8.98 -29.84 -8.39
N LEU A 179 8.43 -30.99 -7.99
CA LEU A 179 9.17 -32.25 -7.95
C LEU A 179 9.14 -32.83 -9.36
N LEU A 180 10.27 -32.74 -10.06
CA LEU A 180 10.50 -33.41 -11.33
C LEU A 180 10.88 -34.88 -11.10
#